data_AF-A0A7K2YM02-F1
#
_entry.id   AF-A0A7K2YM02-F1
#
_cell.length_a   1.000
_cell.length_b   1.000
_cell.length_c   1.000
_cell.angle_alpha   90.00
_cell.angle_beta   90.00
_cell.angle_gamma   90.00
#
_symmetry.space_group_name_H-M   'P 1'
#
loop_
_entity.id
_entity.type
_entity.pdbx_description
1 polymer ?
#
loop_
_entity_poly.entity_id
_entity_poly.type
_entity_poly.pdbx_seq_one_letter_code
_entity_poly.pdbx_strand_id
1 'polypeptide(L)'
;GVLLAARLALPVTTADLDDPDAVVAAADRLREMGAGSVALAPHVLGPDIEAGRIAKVAEAAGCTAAEPIGAHTSIAKLILHKYLEACEG
;
A
#
# COMPACT_ATOMS: atom_id res chain seq x y z
N GLY A 1 11.00 -2.64 -4.59
CA GLY A 1 10.79 -1.18 -4.76
C GLY A 1 11.23 -0.61 -6.10
N VAL A 2 12.28 -1.13 -6.76
CA VAL A 2 12.92 -0.47 -7.92
C VAL A 2 11.97 -0.24 -9.11
N LEU A 3 11.08 -1.19 -9.42
CA LEU A 3 10.19 -1.06 -10.58
C LEU A 3 9.16 0.06 -10.41
N LEU A 4 8.59 0.24 -9.22
CA LEU A 4 7.56 1.27 -9.00
C LEU A 4 8.20 2.67 -8.96
N ALA A 5 9.33 2.82 -8.27
CA ALA A 5 10.08 4.09 -8.24
C ALA A 5 10.56 4.50 -9.64
N ALA A 6 11.06 3.55 -10.43
CA ALA A 6 11.45 3.80 -11.82
C ALA A 6 10.26 4.12 -12.74
N ARG A 7 9.09 3.50 -12.51
CA ARG A 7 7.89 3.74 -13.32
C ARG A 7 7.25 5.10 -13.02
N LEU A 8 7.30 5.53 -11.76
CA LEU A 8 6.72 6.80 -11.32
C LEU A 8 7.72 7.96 -11.40
N ALA A 9 9.01 7.69 -11.55
CA ALA A 9 10.10 8.65 -11.38
C ALA A 9 10.04 9.38 -10.03
N LEU A 10 9.52 8.71 -9.00
CA LEU A 10 9.30 9.22 -7.65
C LEU A 10 9.89 8.26 -6.61
N PRO A 11 10.34 8.76 -5.44
CA PRO A 11 10.81 7.89 -4.36
C PRO A 11 9.65 7.04 -3.81
N VAL A 12 9.93 5.78 -3.52
CA VAL A 12 8.95 4.81 -3.00
C VAL A 12 9.61 4.03 -1.89
N THR A 13 8.88 3.85 -0.78
CA THR A 13 9.26 2.95 0.31
C THR A 13 8.07 2.10 0.74
N THR A 14 8.34 1.06 1.53
CA THR A 14 7.34 0.18 2.12
C THR A 14 7.44 0.25 3.63
N ALA A 15 6.30 0.24 4.30
CA ALA A 15 6.20 0.20 5.75
C ALA A 15 5.21 -0.89 6.17
N ASP A 16 5.41 -1.43 7.36
CA ASP A 16 4.45 -2.32 7.98
C ASP A 16 3.24 -1.49 8.45
N LEU A 17 2.03 -1.97 8.15
CA LEU A 17 0.79 -1.33 8.61
C LEU A 17 0.48 -1.69 10.06
N ASP A 18 1.07 -2.77 10.58
CA ASP A 18 0.91 -3.20 11.96
C ASP A 18 1.79 -2.44 12.95
N ASP A 19 2.80 -1.75 12.44
CA ASP A 19 3.62 -0.79 13.19
C ASP A 19 3.19 0.65 12.84
N PRO A 20 2.47 1.34 13.74
CA PRO A 20 1.98 2.70 13.47
C PRO A 20 3.12 3.72 13.29
N ASP A 21 4.29 3.49 13.88
CA ASP A 21 5.43 4.40 13.77
C ASP A 21 6.21 4.17 12.46
N ALA A 22 6.18 2.94 11.93
CA ALA A 22 6.85 2.60 10.67
C ALA A 22 6.32 3.42 9.48
N VAL A 23 5.01 3.67 9.41
CA VAL A 23 4.40 4.43 8.31
C VAL A 23 4.74 5.93 8.41
N VAL A 24 4.74 6.48 9.62
CA VAL A 24 5.16 7.87 9.87
C VAL A 24 6.62 8.05 9.48
N ALA A 25 7.51 7.19 9.98
CA ALA A 25 8.93 7.23 9.66
C ALA A 25 9.21 7.02 8.16
N ALA A 26 8.40 6.21 7.47
CA ALA A 26 8.47 6.07 6.02
C ALA A 26 8.06 7.34 5.28
N ALA A 27 6.97 8.00 5.70
CA ALA A 27 6.52 9.25 5.11
C ALA A 27 7.54 10.38 5.31
N ASP A 28 8.15 10.49 6.49
CA ASP A 28 9.15 11.50 6.78
C ASP A 28 10.41 11.32 5.94
N ARG A 29 10.89 10.08 5.77
CA ARG A 29 12.00 9.78 4.85
C ARG A 29 11.68 10.20 3.42
N LEU A 30 10.46 10.02 2.93
CA LEU A 30 10.08 10.49 1.60
C LEU A 30 10.09 12.01 1.51
N ARG A 31 9.66 12.72 2.57
CA ARG A 31 9.71 14.19 2.63
C ARG A 31 11.15 14.72 2.67
N GLU A 32 12.03 14.07 3.42
CA GLU A 32 13.48 14.38 3.45
C GLU A 32 14.12 14.20 2.05
N MET A 33 13.61 13.26 1.25
CA MET A 33 14.00 13.07 -0.15
C MET A 33 13.38 14.09 -1.12
N GLY A 34 12.62 15.06 -0.62
CA GLY A 34 12.00 16.14 -1.41
C GLY A 34 10.57 15.85 -1.90
N ALA A 35 9.89 14.81 -1.39
CA ALA A 35 8.49 14.57 -1.73
C ALA A 35 7.58 15.65 -1.13
N GLY A 36 6.97 16.48 -1.98
CA GLY A 36 6.02 17.52 -1.55
C GLY A 36 4.63 17.00 -1.13
N SER A 37 4.30 15.77 -1.50
CA SER A 37 3.08 15.07 -1.08
C SER A 37 3.35 13.58 -1.01
N VAL A 38 2.78 12.90 -0.02
CA VAL A 38 2.94 11.47 0.19
C VAL A 38 1.57 10.78 0.10
N ALA A 39 1.53 9.65 -0.60
CA ALA A 39 0.36 8.81 -0.74
C ALA A 39 0.64 7.40 -0.20
N LEU A 40 -0.29 6.87 0.58
CA LEU A 40 -0.30 5.53 1.13
C LEU A 40 -1.07 4.61 0.18
N ALA A 41 -0.42 3.56 -0.32
CA ALA A 41 -1.02 2.52 -1.14
C ALA A 41 -1.16 1.20 -0.34
N PRO A 42 -2.36 0.86 0.17
CA PRO A 42 -2.54 -0.28 1.06
C PRO A 42 -2.54 -1.62 0.30
N HIS A 43 -1.63 -2.53 0.66
CA HIS A 43 -1.55 -3.89 0.11
C HIS A 43 -2.49 -4.86 0.85
N VAL A 44 -3.76 -4.48 0.98
CA VAL A 44 -4.77 -5.21 1.75
C VAL A 44 -5.80 -5.84 0.81
N LEU A 45 -6.08 -7.13 1.01
CA LEU A 45 -6.97 -7.93 0.15
C LEU A 45 -8.38 -8.09 0.73
N GLY A 46 -8.53 -8.14 2.05
CA GLY A 46 -9.79 -8.48 2.72
C GLY A 46 -10.16 -7.52 3.86
N PRO A 47 -11.34 -7.72 4.48
CA PRO A 47 -11.83 -6.93 5.61
C PRO A 47 -11.11 -7.25 6.93
N ASP A 48 -10.03 -8.05 6.88
CA ASP A 48 -9.24 -8.49 8.05
C ASP A 48 -8.55 -7.31 8.77
N ILE A 49 -8.52 -6.14 8.13
CA ILE A 49 -8.08 -4.88 8.72
C ILE A 49 -9.27 -4.16 9.35
N GLU A 50 -9.10 -3.72 10.61
CA GLU A 50 -10.09 -2.87 11.31
C GLU A 50 -10.57 -1.72 10.40
N ALA A 51 -11.89 -1.57 10.30
CA ALA A 51 -12.50 -0.51 9.50
C ALA A 51 -11.95 0.86 9.91
N GLY A 52 -11.47 1.63 8.93
CA GLY A 52 -10.88 2.95 9.17
C GLY A 52 -9.43 2.95 9.65
N ARG A 53 -8.79 1.79 9.89
CA ARG A 53 -7.36 1.72 10.27
C ARG A 53 -6.45 2.42 9.27
N ILE A 54 -6.67 2.20 7.97
CA ILE A 54 -5.90 2.83 6.89
C ILE A 54 -6.05 4.36 6.95
N ALA A 55 -7.26 4.85 7.19
CA ALA A 55 -7.51 6.29 7.30
C ALA A 55 -6.80 6.88 8.53
N LYS A 56 -6.88 6.22 9.70
CA LYS A 56 -6.18 6.63 10.93
C LYS A 56 -4.66 6.70 10.73
N VAL A 57 -4.08 5.68 10.09
CA VAL A 57 -2.64 5.63 9.82
C VAL A 57 -2.23 6.72 8.81
N ALA A 58 -3.02 6.94 7.76
CA ALA A 58 -2.74 7.98 6.79
C ALA A 58 -2.84 9.38 7.40
N GLU A 59 -3.82 9.62 8.28
CA GLU A 59 -3.95 10.85 9.04
C GLU A 59 -2.73 11.08 9.94
N ALA A 60 -2.33 10.07 10.73
CA ALA A 60 -1.16 10.15 11.60
C ALA A 60 0.14 10.42 10.82
N ALA A 61 0.28 9.85 9.63
CA ALA A 61 1.43 10.06 8.76
C ALA A 61 1.35 11.36 7.93
N GLY A 62 0.23 12.09 7.95
CA GLY A 62 0.01 13.29 7.13
C GLY A 62 -0.02 13.00 5.62
N CYS A 63 -0.65 11.89 5.24
CA CYS A 63 -0.67 11.34 3.88
C CYS A 63 -2.11 11.19 3.35
N THR A 64 -2.25 11.13 2.03
CA THR A 64 -3.51 10.64 1.41
C THR A 64 -3.49 9.12 1.31
N ALA A 65 -4.63 8.46 1.43
CA ALA A 65 -4.73 7.00 1.27
C ALA A 65 -5.51 6.62 0.02
N ALA A 66 -4.99 5.66 -0.74
CA ALA A 66 -5.74 4.99 -1.79
C ALA A 66 -6.68 3.93 -1.21
N GLU A 67 -7.64 3.46 -2.02
CA GLU A 67 -8.43 2.29 -1.68
C GLU A 67 -7.55 1.02 -1.60
N PRO A 68 -7.90 0.04 -0.75
CA PRO A 68 -7.23 -1.25 -0.69
C PRO A 68 -7.21 -1.95 -2.05
N ILE A 69 -6.08 -2.60 -2.39
CA ILE A 69 -5.96 -3.33 -3.66
C ILE A 69 -7.01 -4.44 -3.82
N GLY A 70 -7.53 -5.01 -2.73
CA GLY A 70 -8.60 -6.00 -2.73
C GLY A 70 -9.93 -5.50 -3.31
N ALA A 71 -10.17 -4.18 -3.34
CA ALA A 71 -11.37 -3.60 -3.95
C ALA A 71 -11.35 -3.68 -5.49
N HIS A 72 -10.19 -3.90 -6.11
CA HIS A 72 -10.06 -3.94 -7.56
C HIS A 72 -10.34 -5.32 -8.16
N THR A 73 -11.32 -5.40 -9.06
CA THR A 73 -11.73 -6.64 -9.75
C THR A 73 -10.57 -7.35 -10.47
N SER A 74 -9.58 -6.61 -10.98
CA SER A 74 -8.41 -7.19 -11.62
C SER A 74 -7.57 -8.05 -10.67
N ILE A 75 -7.49 -7.66 -9.39
CA ILE A 75 -6.81 -8.45 -8.36
C ILE A 75 -7.59 -9.74 -8.07
N ALA A 76 -8.92 -9.67 -7.98
CA ALA A 76 -9.75 -10.86 -7.81
C ALA A 76 -9.58 -11.86 -8.98
N LYS A 77 -9.54 -11.38 -10.22
CA LYS A 77 -9.27 -12.21 -11.41
C LYS A 77 -7.88 -12.85 -11.36
N LEU A 78 -6.86 -12.11 -10.94
CA LEU A 78 -5.51 -12.63 -10.78
C LEU A 78 -5.45 -13.74 -9.72
N ILE A 79 -6.07 -13.53 -8.56
CA ILE A 79 -6.15 -14.53 -7.49
C ILE A 79 -6.87 -15.79 -7.98
N LEU A 80 -8.02 -15.64 -8.64
CA LEU A 80 -8.76 -16.77 -9.21
C LEU A 80 -7.91 -17.57 -10.20
N HIS A 81 -7.21 -16.87 -11.10
CA HIS A 81 -6.32 -17.53 -12.07
C HIS A 81 -5.20 -18.32 -11.38
N LYS A 82 -4.54 -17.71 -10.39
CA LYS A 82 -3.48 -18.37 -9.61
C LYS A 82 -3.99 -19.56 -8.81
N TYR A 83 -5.21 -19.48 -8.29
CA TYR A 83 -5.86 -20.58 -7.58
C TYR A 83 -6.17 -21.75 -8.52
N LEU A 84 -6.72 -21.47 -9.71
CA LEU A 84 -6.98 -22.50 -10.71
C LEU A 84 -5.68 -23.18 -11.17
N GLU A 85 -4.61 -22.42 -11.45
CA GLU A 85 -3.29 -22.97 -11.76
C GLU A 85 -2.79 -23.94 -10.68
N ALA A 86 -3.03 -23.62 -9.40
CA ALA A 86 -2.61 -24.46 -8.28
C ALA A 86 -3.48 -25.72 -8.10
N CYS A 87 -4.75 -25.68 -8.50
CA CYS A 87 -5.66 -26.84 -8.46
C CYS A 87 -5.51 -27.77 -9.66
N GLU A 88 -4.95 -27.29 -10.77
CA GLU A 88 -4.66 -28.07 -11.98
C GLU A 88 -3.31 -28.80 -11.91
N GLY A 89 -2.55 -28.63 -10.81
CA GLY A 89 -1.27 -29.28 -10.52
C GLY A 89 -1.38 -30.58 -9.72
#